data_AF-A0A947JKY3-F1
#
_entry.id   AF-A0A947JKY3-F1
#
_cell.length_a   1.000
_cell.length_b   1.000
_cell.length_c   1.000
_cell.angle_alpha   90.00
_cell.angle_beta   90.00
_cell.angle_gamma   90.00
#
_symmetry.space_group_name_H-M   'P 1'
#
loop_
_entity.id
_entity.type
_entity.pdbx_description
1 polymer ?
#
loop_
_entity_poly.entity_id
_entity_poly.type
_entity_poly.pdbx_seq_one_letter_code
_entity_poly.pdbx_strand_id
1 'polypeptide(L)'
;MAKSKLKKPPEWLYPLYKPSDKTVFDLLLLLGNGKIKPKMISTQKDISEFIKLLIVTQKIKKYRTFRDMVLRSMKKNNTLNLPSLNAKGEKMKIPRGVDKSWAIFTQDQQLCLLIDRLNTKNVEYNGTPDDVIEFMARFLLTQLLQDWRGPKMMVVIESLKTRKVRLEKLNRLLKYWDFTNEFKS
;
A
#
# COMPACT_ATOMS: atom_id res chain seq x y z
N MET A 1 8.82 27.72 -18.72
CA MET A 1 8.92 26.81 -17.56
C MET A 1 7.97 27.29 -16.48
N ALA A 2 6.95 26.50 -16.14
CA ALA A 2 6.16 26.72 -14.94
C ALA A 2 5.89 25.35 -14.30
N LYS A 3 6.81 24.92 -13.42
CA LYS A 3 6.50 23.85 -12.47
C LYS A 3 5.62 24.47 -11.39
N SER A 4 4.34 24.66 -11.67
CA SER A 4 3.39 24.98 -10.60
C SER A 4 3.31 23.74 -9.71
N LYS A 5 4.04 23.75 -8.61
CA LYS A 5 3.82 22.80 -7.52
C LYS A 5 2.35 22.95 -7.11
N LEU A 6 1.56 21.91 -7.33
CA LEU A 6 0.23 21.82 -6.74
C LEU A 6 0.44 21.86 -5.21
N LYS A 7 0.20 23.02 -4.59
CA LYS A 7 0.35 23.23 -3.13
C LYS A 7 -0.64 22.38 -2.32
N LYS A 8 -1.67 21.85 -2.98
CA LYS A 8 -2.64 20.91 -2.42
C LYS A 8 -2.93 19.83 -3.46
N PRO A 9 -3.03 18.55 -3.06
CA PRO A 9 -3.52 17.51 -3.95
C PRO A 9 -4.88 17.97 -4.52
N PRO A 10 -5.11 17.87 -5.82
CA PRO A 10 -6.41 18.19 -6.36
C PRO A 10 -7.44 17.27 -5.72
N GLU A 11 -8.48 17.85 -5.12
CA GLU A 11 -9.52 17.10 -4.39
C GLU A 11 -10.23 16.07 -5.31
N TRP A 12 -10.23 16.32 -6.62
CA TRP A 12 -10.73 15.35 -7.59
C TRP A 12 -9.84 14.10 -7.71
N LEU A 13 -8.51 14.19 -7.52
CA LEU A 13 -7.62 13.02 -7.46
C LEU A 13 -7.63 12.35 -6.09
N TYR A 14 -7.55 13.15 -5.03
CA TYR A 14 -7.55 12.70 -3.64
C TYR A 14 -8.73 13.33 -2.89
N PRO A 15 -9.92 12.71 -2.93
CA PRO A 15 -11.11 13.31 -2.34
C PRO A 15 -11.09 13.41 -0.81
N LEU A 16 -10.16 12.71 -0.13
CA LEU A 16 -9.90 12.79 1.32
C LEU A 16 -11.18 12.94 2.18
N TYR A 17 -12.19 12.10 1.90
CA TYR A 17 -13.56 12.23 2.40
C TYR A 17 -13.69 12.29 3.93
N LYS A 18 -12.71 11.79 4.68
CA LYS A 18 -12.72 11.75 6.14
C LYS A 18 -11.56 12.54 6.74
N PRO A 19 -11.72 13.13 7.93
CA PRO A 19 -10.60 13.74 8.65
C PRO A 19 -9.40 12.79 8.83
N SER A 20 -9.67 11.50 9.03
CA SER A 20 -8.62 10.48 9.11
C SER A 20 -7.84 10.30 7.81
N ASP A 21 -8.46 10.48 6.65
CA ASP A 21 -7.78 10.36 5.36
C ASP A 21 -6.81 11.54 5.15
N LYS A 22 -7.11 12.75 5.65
CA LYS A 22 -6.18 13.90 5.67
C LYS A 22 -4.95 13.62 6.53
N THR A 23 -5.16 13.14 7.76
CA THR A 23 -4.05 12.76 8.66
C THR A 23 -3.15 11.68 8.06
N VAL A 24 -3.75 10.70 7.37
CA VAL A 24 -3.00 9.66 6.65
C VAL A 24 -2.21 10.27 5.50
N PHE A 25 -2.85 11.12 4.69
CA PHE A 25 -2.20 11.77 3.55
C PHE A 25 -0.96 12.57 3.99
N ASP A 26 -1.09 13.43 5.00
CA ASP A 26 0.02 14.25 5.50
C ASP A 26 1.18 13.38 6.00
N LEU A 27 0.89 12.30 6.73
CA LEU A 27 1.91 11.36 7.20
C LEU A 27 2.63 10.67 6.04
N LEU A 28 1.90 10.30 4.99
CA LEU A 28 2.47 9.68 3.78
C LEU A 28 3.37 10.67 3.02
N LEU A 29 3.02 11.96 2.97
CA LEU A 29 3.89 12.98 2.37
C LEU A 29 5.19 13.16 3.14
N LEU A 30 5.14 13.16 4.48
CA LEU A 30 6.34 13.25 5.32
C LEU A 30 7.26 12.04 5.16
N LEU A 31 6.70 10.86 4.89
CA LEU A 31 7.49 9.69 4.52
C LEU A 31 8.10 9.84 3.12
N GLY A 32 7.30 10.22 2.12
CA GLY A 32 7.75 10.33 0.73
C GLY A 32 8.91 11.31 0.55
N ASN A 33 8.87 12.46 1.22
CA ASN A 33 9.94 13.46 1.13
C ASN A 33 11.13 13.18 2.08
N GLY A 34 11.05 12.10 2.87
CA GLY A 34 12.10 11.66 3.78
C GLY A 34 12.26 12.51 5.03
N LYS A 35 11.26 13.33 5.38
CA LYS A 35 11.22 14.05 6.68
C LYS A 35 11.01 13.10 7.85
N ILE A 36 10.30 11.99 7.62
CA ILE A 36 10.20 10.86 8.54
C ILE A 36 10.87 9.67 7.89
N LYS A 37 11.81 9.06 8.61
CA LYS A 37 12.50 7.83 8.20
C LYS A 37 12.40 6.81 9.32
N PRO A 38 11.37 5.95 9.30
CA PRO A 38 11.21 4.97 10.36
C PRO A 38 12.32 3.91 10.27
N LYS A 39 12.87 3.51 11.42
CA LYS A 39 13.78 2.36 11.45
C LYS A 39 12.99 1.09 11.16
N MET A 40 13.46 0.25 10.25
CA MET A 40 12.81 -1.04 9.96
C MET A 40 13.43 -2.16 10.79
N ILE A 41 12.59 -2.99 11.41
CA ILE A 41 12.99 -4.23 12.09
C ILE A 41 12.32 -5.39 11.36
N SER A 42 13.12 -6.20 10.67
CA SER A 42 12.61 -7.25 9.78
C SER A 42 13.70 -8.19 9.28
N THR A 43 13.29 -9.40 8.92
CA THR A 43 13.99 -10.31 8.02
C THR A 43 13.41 -10.24 6.59
N GLN A 44 14.05 -10.89 5.63
CA GLN A 44 13.54 -11.00 4.25
C GLN A 44 12.18 -11.72 4.17
N LYS A 45 11.96 -12.71 5.05
CA LYS A 45 10.68 -13.39 5.18
C LYS A 45 9.60 -12.42 5.68
N ASP A 46 9.91 -11.62 6.70
CA ASP A 46 8.97 -10.64 7.26
C ASP A 46 8.55 -9.60 6.23
N ILE A 47 9.48 -9.14 5.39
CA ILE A 47 9.20 -8.22 4.27
C ILE A 47 8.19 -8.87 3.32
N SER A 48 8.47 -10.07 2.84
CA SER A 48 7.60 -10.73 1.85
C SER A 48 6.19 -10.96 2.37
N GLU A 49 6.08 -11.36 3.64
CA GLU A 49 4.79 -11.54 4.31
C GLU A 49 4.06 -10.21 4.53
N PHE A 50 4.76 -9.17 4.96
CA PHE A 50 4.19 -7.84 5.17
C PHE A 50 3.62 -7.25 3.88
N ILE A 51 4.39 -7.29 2.79
CA ILE A 51 3.96 -6.79 1.48
C ILE A 51 2.75 -7.57 0.99
N LYS A 52 2.76 -8.90 1.14
CA LYS A 52 1.60 -9.73 0.80
C LYS A 52 0.38 -9.34 1.62
N LEU A 53 0.51 -9.17 2.95
CA LEU A 53 -0.56 -8.73 3.85
C LEU A 53 -1.12 -7.36 3.47
N LEU A 54 -0.27 -6.37 3.15
CA LEU A 54 -0.70 -5.06 2.67
C LEU A 54 -1.62 -5.17 1.44
N ILE A 55 -1.26 -6.06 0.50
CA ILE A 55 -2.02 -6.28 -0.72
C ILE A 55 -3.32 -7.03 -0.44
N VAL A 56 -3.28 -8.17 0.27
CA VAL A 56 -4.46 -9.03 0.45
C VAL A 56 -5.52 -8.40 1.35
N THR A 57 -5.12 -7.56 2.31
CA THR A 57 -6.06 -6.84 3.19
C THR A 57 -6.91 -5.82 2.45
N GLN A 58 -6.55 -5.44 1.22
CA GLN A 58 -7.38 -4.59 0.36
C GLN A 58 -8.71 -5.22 -0.02
N LYS A 59 -8.84 -6.53 0.16
CA LYS A 59 -10.06 -7.28 -0.08
C LYS A 59 -11.10 -7.18 1.05
N ILE A 60 -10.69 -6.67 2.21
CA ILE A 60 -11.56 -6.56 3.38
C ILE A 60 -12.41 -5.29 3.23
N LYS A 61 -13.73 -5.37 3.47
CA LYS A 61 -14.61 -4.20 3.46
C LYS A 61 -14.09 -3.03 4.33
N LYS A 62 -13.46 -3.36 5.46
CA LYS A 62 -12.78 -2.42 6.36
C LYS A 62 -11.26 -2.39 6.14
N TYR A 63 -10.77 -2.39 4.89
CA TYR A 63 -9.34 -2.42 4.53
C TYR A 63 -8.48 -1.37 5.28
N ARG A 64 -9.07 -0.20 5.59
CA ARG A 64 -8.43 0.87 6.39
C ARG A 64 -7.88 0.38 7.74
N THR A 65 -8.43 -0.70 8.30
CA THR A 65 -8.01 -1.25 9.59
C THR A 65 -6.52 -1.63 9.60
N PHE A 66 -6.04 -2.28 8.55
CA PHE A 66 -4.62 -2.67 8.46
C PHE A 66 -3.74 -1.45 8.17
N ARG A 67 -4.14 -0.58 7.22
CA ARG A 67 -3.49 0.71 6.95
C ARG A 67 -3.27 1.51 8.24
N ASP A 68 -4.33 1.72 9.02
CA ASP A 68 -4.28 2.53 10.24
C ASP A 68 -3.46 1.86 11.33
N MET A 69 -3.34 0.53 11.32
CA MET A 69 -2.46 -0.20 12.24
C MET A 69 -0.99 0.00 11.89
N VAL A 70 -0.62 -0.10 10.61
CA VAL A 70 0.74 0.14 10.11
C VAL A 70 1.18 1.56 10.45
N LEU A 71 0.35 2.55 10.12
CA LEU A 71 0.68 3.97 10.36
C LEU A 71 0.77 4.31 11.85
N ARG A 72 -0.09 3.73 12.71
CA ARG A 72 0.00 3.92 14.17
C ARG A 72 1.27 3.30 14.75
N SER A 73 1.64 2.09 14.30
CA SER A 73 2.87 1.43 14.74
C SER A 73 4.08 2.31 14.47
N MET A 74 4.11 2.92 13.29
CA MET A 74 5.17 3.81 12.87
C MET A 74 5.17 5.13 13.64
N LYS A 75 4.01 5.79 13.79
CA LYS A 75 3.90 7.10 14.48
C LYS A 75 4.34 7.04 15.95
N LYS A 76 4.08 5.93 16.64
CA LYS A 76 4.37 5.82 18.09
C LYS A 76 5.87 5.80 18.39
N ASN A 77 6.66 5.08 17.59
CA ASN A 77 8.04 4.72 17.92
C ASN A 77 9.05 5.09 16.81
N ASN A 78 8.61 5.81 15.77
CA ASN A 78 9.36 6.01 14.52
C ASN A 78 10.03 4.72 14.01
N THR A 79 9.33 3.59 14.16
CA THR A 79 9.86 2.26 13.88
C THR A 79 8.79 1.42 13.19
N LEU A 80 9.18 0.70 12.14
CA LEU A 80 8.34 -0.25 11.43
C LEU A 80 8.79 -1.68 11.78
N ASN A 81 8.13 -2.28 12.78
CA ASN A 81 8.39 -3.65 13.21
C ASN A 81 7.49 -4.62 12.42
N LEU A 82 8.05 -5.23 11.38
CA LEU A 82 7.29 -6.11 10.47
C LEU A 82 6.79 -7.39 11.15
N PRO A 83 7.58 -8.11 11.98
CA PRO A 83 7.07 -9.28 12.70
C PRO A 83 5.80 -8.99 13.51
N SER A 84 5.75 -7.87 14.22
CA SER A 84 4.57 -7.47 15.00
C SER A 84 3.36 -7.14 14.12
N LEU A 85 3.59 -6.49 12.97
CA LEU A 85 2.52 -6.15 12.02
C LEU A 85 1.98 -7.39 11.32
N ASN A 86 2.86 -8.33 10.96
CA ASN A 86 2.51 -9.60 10.34
C ASN A 86 1.61 -10.42 11.28
N ALA A 87 2.03 -10.63 12.52
CA ALA A 87 1.25 -11.36 13.52
C ALA A 87 -0.13 -10.73 13.80
N LYS A 88 -0.29 -9.41 13.62
CA LYS A 88 -1.60 -8.74 13.72
C LYS A 88 -2.41 -8.86 12.44
N GLY A 89 -1.75 -8.82 11.27
CA GLY A 89 -2.37 -9.00 9.96
C GLY A 89 -2.91 -10.41 9.75
N GLU A 90 -2.18 -11.44 10.20
CA GLU A 90 -2.63 -12.84 10.16
C GLU A 90 -3.93 -13.07 10.95
N LYS A 91 -4.12 -12.35 12.05
CA LYS A 91 -5.36 -12.40 12.85
C LYS A 91 -6.56 -11.77 12.14
N MET A 92 -6.34 -11.05 11.03
CA MET A 92 -7.43 -10.50 10.25
C MET A 92 -8.07 -11.62 9.41
N LYS A 93 -9.39 -11.80 9.56
CA LYS A 93 -10.16 -12.72 8.72
C LYS A 93 -10.27 -12.15 7.30
N ILE A 94 -9.31 -12.50 6.44
CA ILE A 94 -9.35 -12.15 5.02
C ILE A 94 -10.32 -13.11 4.31
N PRO A 95 -11.43 -12.62 3.73
CA PRO A 95 -12.41 -13.49 3.08
C PRO A 95 -11.81 -14.15 1.83
N ARG A 96 -12.23 -15.39 1.52
CA ARG A 96 -11.99 -16.05 0.22
C ARG A 96 -13.15 -15.77 -0.74
N GLY A 97 -12.88 -15.73 -2.04
CA GLY A 97 -13.89 -15.42 -3.06
C GLY A 97 -14.30 -13.95 -3.09
N VAL A 98 -15.33 -13.61 -3.87
CA VAL A 98 -15.76 -12.22 -4.05
C VAL A 98 -16.78 -11.84 -2.96
N ASP A 99 -16.48 -10.80 -2.17
CA ASP A 99 -17.45 -10.20 -1.24
C ASP A 99 -18.29 -9.15 -1.98
N LYS A 100 -19.48 -9.57 -2.43
CA LYS A 100 -20.43 -8.72 -3.18
C LYS A 100 -20.99 -7.55 -2.36
N SER A 101 -20.78 -7.50 -1.04
CA SER A 101 -21.25 -6.38 -0.20
C SER A 101 -20.47 -5.09 -0.40
N TRP A 102 -19.33 -5.15 -1.09
CA TRP A 102 -18.54 -3.99 -1.49
C TRP A 102 -17.97 -4.11 -2.90
N ALA A 103 -17.69 -5.33 -3.39
CA ALA A 103 -17.20 -5.57 -4.75
C ALA A 103 -18.35 -5.61 -5.76
N ILE A 104 -19.01 -4.48 -5.95
CA ILE A 104 -20.21 -4.34 -6.79
C ILE A 104 -19.82 -4.31 -8.28
N PHE A 105 -18.75 -3.60 -8.63
CA PHE A 105 -18.30 -3.47 -10.02
C PHE A 105 -17.43 -4.65 -10.45
N THR A 106 -17.49 -4.99 -11.74
CA THR A 106 -16.71 -6.11 -12.33
C THR A 106 -15.21 -6.00 -12.02
N GLN A 107 -14.65 -4.79 -12.03
CA GLN A 107 -13.24 -4.54 -11.71
C GLN A 107 -12.91 -4.87 -10.24
N ASP A 108 -13.83 -4.61 -9.31
CA ASP A 108 -13.65 -4.97 -7.90
C ASP A 108 -13.63 -6.50 -7.72
N GLN A 109 -14.51 -7.20 -8.45
CA GLN A 109 -14.59 -8.65 -8.43
C GLN A 109 -13.33 -9.28 -9.03
N GLN A 110 -12.84 -8.74 -10.16
CA GLN A 110 -11.58 -9.18 -10.77
C GLN A 110 -10.39 -8.97 -9.84
N LEU A 111 -10.29 -7.81 -9.20
CA LEU A 111 -9.25 -7.55 -8.20
C LEU A 111 -9.32 -8.56 -7.05
N CYS A 112 -10.51 -8.87 -6.53
CA CYS A 112 -10.69 -9.90 -5.50
C CYS A 112 -10.15 -11.27 -5.94
N LEU A 113 -10.47 -11.70 -7.16
CA LEU A 113 -10.01 -12.97 -7.71
C LEU A 113 -8.48 -12.99 -7.92
N LEU A 114 -7.90 -11.90 -8.38
CA LEU A 114 -6.45 -11.77 -8.53
C LEU A 114 -5.74 -11.80 -7.17
N ILE A 115 -6.29 -11.13 -6.16
CA ILE A 115 -5.79 -11.17 -4.78
C ILE A 115 -5.83 -12.59 -4.22
N ASP A 116 -6.90 -13.36 -4.46
CA ASP A 116 -6.98 -14.77 -4.04
C ASP A 116 -5.91 -15.63 -4.70
N ARG A 117 -5.69 -15.44 -6.01
CA ARG A 117 -4.61 -16.13 -6.73
C ARG A 117 -3.25 -15.77 -6.11
N LEU A 118 -2.99 -14.49 -5.84
CA LEU A 118 -1.74 -14.06 -5.21
C LEU A 118 -1.59 -14.66 -3.80
N ASN A 119 -2.69 -14.76 -3.04
CA ASN A 119 -2.66 -15.28 -1.69
C ASN A 119 -2.23 -16.76 -1.62
N THR A 120 -2.50 -17.54 -2.66
CA THR A 120 -2.06 -18.95 -2.75
C THR A 120 -0.64 -19.13 -3.27
N LYS A 121 0.01 -18.07 -3.79
CA LYS A 121 1.38 -18.12 -4.31
C LYS A 121 2.40 -17.79 -3.23
N ASN A 122 3.55 -18.47 -3.30
CA ASN A 122 4.73 -18.08 -2.56
C ASN A 122 5.52 -17.07 -3.41
N VAL A 123 5.40 -15.78 -3.07
CA VAL A 123 6.06 -14.67 -3.77
C VAL A 123 7.04 -14.02 -2.79
N GLU A 124 8.29 -13.92 -3.21
CA GLU A 124 9.38 -13.27 -2.50
C GLU A 124 9.49 -11.81 -2.98
N TYR A 125 9.48 -10.86 -2.05
CA TYR A 125 9.58 -9.43 -2.35
C TYR A 125 10.92 -8.87 -1.88
N ASN A 126 11.81 -8.55 -2.82
CA ASN A 126 13.18 -8.15 -2.55
C ASN A 126 13.36 -6.64 -2.65
N GLY A 127 13.97 -6.03 -1.64
CA GLY A 127 14.30 -4.62 -1.61
C GLY A 127 15.00 -4.22 -0.33
N THR A 128 15.57 -3.02 -0.34
CA THR A 128 16.16 -2.38 0.84
C THR A 128 15.06 -1.90 1.80
N PRO A 129 15.41 -1.55 3.06
CA PRO A 129 14.46 -0.88 3.95
C PRO A 129 13.79 0.36 3.35
N ASP A 130 14.53 1.15 2.58
CA ASP A 130 13.98 2.33 1.91
C ASP A 130 12.99 1.94 0.81
N ASP A 131 13.26 0.88 0.04
CA ASP A 131 12.32 0.37 -0.97
C ASP A 131 11.00 -0.09 -0.35
N VAL A 132 11.06 -0.75 0.83
CA VAL A 132 9.89 -1.22 1.57
C VAL A 132 9.06 -0.05 2.09
N ILE A 133 9.71 0.95 2.69
CA ILE A 133 9.05 2.14 3.22
C ILE A 133 8.40 2.94 2.08
N GLU A 134 9.11 3.10 0.96
CA GLU A 134 8.59 3.78 -0.23
C GLU A 134 7.39 3.01 -0.80
N PHE A 135 7.51 1.69 -0.97
CA PHE A 135 6.41 0.87 -1.47
C PHE A 135 5.20 0.97 -0.58
N MET A 136 5.37 0.82 0.73
CA MET A 136 4.31 0.97 1.71
C MET A 136 3.64 2.34 1.55
N ALA A 137 4.43 3.42 1.53
CA ALA A 137 3.89 4.76 1.46
C ALA A 137 3.11 5.02 0.15
N ARG A 138 3.68 4.67 -1.02
CA ARG A 138 3.00 4.80 -2.31
C ARG A 138 1.77 3.91 -2.39
N PHE A 139 1.85 2.66 -1.92
CA PHE A 139 0.73 1.72 -1.94
C PHE A 139 -0.43 2.21 -1.06
N LEU A 140 -0.13 2.71 0.15
CA LEU A 140 -1.15 3.31 1.02
C LEU A 140 -1.73 4.60 0.44
N LEU A 141 -0.91 5.42 -0.24
CA LEU A 141 -1.36 6.62 -0.93
C LEU A 141 -2.40 6.29 -2.01
N THR A 142 -2.22 5.18 -2.73
CA THR A 142 -3.18 4.76 -3.78
C THR A 142 -4.57 4.44 -3.24
N GLN A 143 -4.69 4.13 -1.94
CA GLN A 143 -5.99 3.90 -1.31
C GLN A 143 -6.80 5.19 -1.11
N LEU A 144 -6.15 6.34 -1.26
CA LEU A 144 -6.76 7.67 -1.14
C LEU A 144 -7.18 8.24 -2.51
N LEU A 145 -6.83 7.58 -3.61
CA LEU A 145 -7.19 8.01 -4.96
C LEU A 145 -8.67 7.81 -5.25
N GLN A 146 -9.23 8.66 -6.12
CA GLN A 146 -10.54 8.42 -6.72
C GLN A 146 -10.55 7.09 -7.51
N ASP A 147 -9.55 6.87 -8.37
CA ASP A 147 -9.29 5.56 -8.98
C ASP A 147 -8.22 4.78 -8.20
N TRP A 148 -8.65 4.16 -7.12
CA TRP A 148 -7.78 3.30 -6.30
C TRP A 148 -7.56 1.90 -6.91
N ARG A 149 -8.31 1.50 -7.94
CA ARG A 149 -8.34 0.12 -8.46
C ARG A 149 -7.15 -0.17 -9.36
N GLY A 150 -6.90 0.72 -10.32
CA GLY A 150 -5.80 0.62 -11.29
C GLY A 150 -4.45 0.26 -10.65
N PRO A 151 -3.92 1.07 -9.71
CA PRO A 151 -2.61 0.80 -9.11
C PRO A 151 -2.57 -0.54 -8.36
N LYS A 152 -3.65 -0.90 -7.65
CA LYS A 152 -3.71 -2.18 -6.92
C LYS A 152 -3.73 -3.37 -7.87
N MET A 153 -4.52 -3.31 -8.95
CA MET A 153 -4.52 -4.35 -9.98
C MET A 153 -3.12 -4.52 -10.58
N MET A 154 -2.43 -3.43 -10.89
CA MET A 154 -1.09 -3.48 -11.47
C MET A 154 -0.06 -4.11 -10.53
N VAL A 155 -0.09 -3.76 -9.23
CA VAL A 155 0.76 -4.41 -8.23
C VAL A 155 0.49 -5.92 -8.16
N VAL A 156 -0.78 -6.32 -8.09
CA VAL A 156 -1.15 -7.74 -8.00
C VAL A 156 -0.75 -8.51 -9.26
N ILE A 157 -1.01 -7.95 -10.44
CA ILE A 157 -0.64 -8.56 -11.73
C ILE A 157 0.88 -8.72 -11.81
N GLU A 158 1.64 -7.69 -11.46
CA GLU A 158 3.10 -7.75 -11.50
C GLU A 158 3.64 -8.79 -10.52
N SER A 159 3.06 -8.87 -9.31
CA SER A 159 3.39 -9.91 -8.33
C SER A 159 3.04 -11.33 -8.77
N LEU A 160 2.08 -11.50 -9.69
CA LEU A 160 1.70 -12.81 -10.21
C LEU A 160 2.59 -13.28 -11.38
N LYS A 161 3.28 -12.37 -12.07
CA LYS A 161 4.13 -12.71 -13.22
C LYS A 161 5.40 -13.48 -12.81
N THR A 162 5.92 -13.22 -11.62
CA THR A 162 7.19 -13.79 -11.14
C THR A 162 7.06 -14.19 -9.67
N ARG A 163 7.78 -15.24 -9.27
CA ARG A 163 7.89 -15.63 -7.85
C ARG A 163 8.83 -14.72 -7.06
N LYS A 164 9.67 -13.93 -7.74
CA LYS A 164 10.60 -12.98 -7.11
C LYS A 164 10.38 -11.59 -7.69
N VAL A 165 9.87 -10.69 -6.86
CA VAL A 165 9.48 -9.33 -7.25
C VAL A 165 10.46 -8.34 -6.62
N ARG A 166 11.05 -7.46 -7.42
CA ARG A 166 11.87 -6.35 -6.91
C ARG A 166 10.96 -5.19 -6.52
N LEU A 167 11.05 -4.71 -5.28
CA LEU A 167 10.23 -3.61 -4.79
C LEU A 167 10.46 -2.31 -5.55
N GLU A 168 11.69 -2.05 -5.98
CA GLU A 168 12.02 -0.93 -6.87
C GLU A 168 11.15 -0.91 -8.14
N LYS A 169 10.84 -2.08 -8.72
CA LYS A 169 9.96 -2.19 -9.89
C LYS A 169 8.53 -1.78 -9.54
N LEU A 170 8.03 -2.24 -8.40
CA LEU A 170 6.69 -1.88 -7.94
C LEU A 170 6.60 -0.38 -7.60
N ASN A 171 7.66 0.19 -7.02
CA ASN A 171 7.76 1.62 -6.73
C ASN A 171 7.69 2.46 -8.00
N ARG A 172 8.46 2.09 -9.04
CA ARG A 172 8.40 2.72 -10.37
C ARG A 172 7.01 2.62 -10.99
N LEU A 173 6.31 1.50 -10.81
CA LEU A 173 4.92 1.36 -11.28
C LEU A 173 3.98 2.28 -10.50
N LEU A 174 4.05 2.28 -9.17
CA LEU A 174 3.17 3.09 -8.32
C LEU A 174 3.40 4.60 -8.50
N LYS A 175 4.58 5.02 -8.96
CA LYS A 175 4.88 6.41 -9.29
C LYS A 175 3.92 7.02 -10.32
N TYR A 176 3.35 6.22 -11.23
CA TYR A 176 2.35 6.73 -12.20
C TYR A 176 1.06 7.23 -11.53
N TRP A 177 0.81 6.82 -10.29
CA TRP A 177 -0.35 7.23 -9.48
C TRP A 177 0.03 8.12 -8.28
N ASP A 178 1.28 8.58 -8.24
CA ASP A 178 1.75 9.57 -7.29
C ASP A 178 1.69 10.97 -7.92
N PHE A 179 0.65 11.71 -7.59
CA PHE A 179 0.46 13.08 -8.07
C PHE A 179 0.92 14.14 -7.06
N THR A 180 1.67 13.72 -6.03
CA THR A 180 2.09 14.61 -4.93
C THR A 180 3.44 15.28 -5.19
N ASN A 181 4.29 14.68 -6.03
CA ASN A 181 5.70 15.06 -6.24
C ASN A 181 6.57 15.02 -4.97
N GLU A 182 6.10 14.39 -3.88
CA GLU A 182 6.85 14.37 -2.62
C GLU A 182 7.87 13.23 -2.55
N PHE A 183 7.72 12.19 -3.36
CA PHE A 183 8.64 11.06 -3.39
C PHE A 183 9.87 11.37 -4.25
N LYS A 184 11.07 11.19 -3.69
CA LYS A 184 12.35 11.61 -4.30
C LYS A 184 12.86 10.73 -5.46
N SER A 185 12.17 9.63 -5.77
CA SER A 185 12.53 8.63 -6.78
C SER A 185 11.60 8.65 -8.00
#